data_AF-A0A973HVF8-F1
#
_entry.id   AF-A0A973HVF8-F1
#
_cell.length_a   1.000
_cell.length_b   1.000
_cell.length_c   1.000
_cell.angle_alpha   90.00
_cell.angle_beta   90.00
_cell.angle_gamma   90.00
#
_symmetry.space_group_name_H-M   'P 1'
#
loop_
_entity.id
_entity.type
_entity.pdbx_description
1 polymer ?
#
loop_
_entity_poly.entity_id
_entity_poly.type
_entity_poly.pdbx_seq_one_letter_code
_entity_poly.pdbx_strand_id
1 'polypeptide(L)'
;MLLRTRFYIPPLKPEHLVRSELIAALQQSCGGELVLVSAPAGYGKTTLVSQWLHTHSLSFAWLIIDAQQAIGKVFWQHVIGALQTLIPNLGEEALTALSDQGIEAAVISLLNDLDRLDIAQESDHAYTLVMDDFHKAESPEILSSLNLFLDHLPPSLRIVMTVRQDPALALARRRSNGQLVDIQRQDLAFSSVECQNFLRLKLKTYVSEKAAQQLTQATEGWITAIQLSAMSSTPIQESSIQDTDIESKKLNRDMADYLFEEVFSQQPKPLQDFLLYSAGVEKFCPALTNSLCAIDDSYHVIKTLEAANLFIIALDNHRTWFRYHDLFRQFLLLHVHALSLKKQDELQRDAMTWFEQAGYYESAFQHALKLKDWKKCIALFEIIAEDKIEQGLKSSLYHLLEALPAEITSPIMFKFKLNSSEEEHDSTPILEGLVEPLTQRETQVMALVHKGLTNKEIAEQLFISLNTLKVHIRNLYGKMGVENRTQALLKMRQ
;
A
#
# COMPACT_ATOMS: atom_id res chain seq x y z
N MET A 1 -6.62 -3.46 -16.99
CA MET A 1 -7.55 -2.65 -16.18
C MET A 1 -6.82 -2.20 -14.92
N LEU A 2 -6.78 -0.91 -14.62
CA LEU A 2 -6.06 -0.38 -13.46
C LEU A 2 -6.93 -0.50 -12.20
N LEU A 3 -6.35 -0.98 -11.10
CA LEU A 3 -7.04 -1.08 -9.80
C LEU A 3 -7.47 0.31 -9.34
N ARG A 4 -8.78 0.60 -9.37
CA ARG A 4 -9.33 1.91 -8.98
C ARG A 4 -9.03 2.28 -7.52
N THR A 5 -8.80 1.29 -6.66
CA THR A 5 -8.40 1.48 -5.26
C THR A 5 -7.05 2.19 -5.12
N ARG A 6 -6.18 2.15 -6.14
CA ARG A 6 -4.90 2.86 -6.17
C ARG A 6 -5.03 4.39 -6.35
N PHE A 7 -6.23 4.87 -6.71
CA PHE A 7 -6.51 6.29 -6.96
C PHE A 7 -7.24 7.01 -5.82
N TYR A 8 -7.46 6.36 -4.67
CA TYR A 8 -8.13 6.99 -3.54
C TYR A 8 -7.16 7.77 -2.67
N ILE A 9 -7.54 9.00 -2.31
CA ILE A 9 -6.84 9.74 -1.27
C ILE A 9 -6.99 8.97 0.06
N PRO A 10 -5.90 8.74 0.80
CA PRO A 10 -5.99 8.21 2.15
C PRO A 10 -6.88 9.12 3.02
N PRO A 11 -7.90 8.58 3.72
CA PRO A 11 -8.80 9.40 4.54
C PRO A 11 -8.06 10.01 5.72
N LEU A 12 -8.35 11.28 6.01
CA LEU A 12 -7.84 11.93 7.22
C LEU A 12 -8.54 11.38 8.46
N LYS A 13 -7.75 11.01 9.47
CA LYS A 13 -8.28 10.65 10.79
C LYS A 13 -8.77 11.93 11.51
N PRO A 14 -9.87 11.90 12.28
CA PRO A 14 -10.44 13.10 12.92
C PRO A 14 -9.48 13.87 13.83
N GLU A 15 -8.52 13.17 14.45
CA GLU A 15 -7.58 13.71 15.43
C GLU A 15 -6.20 14.05 14.82
N HIS A 16 -6.14 14.44 13.54
CA HIS A 16 -4.86 14.82 12.93
C HIS A 16 -4.45 16.24 13.34
N LEU A 17 -3.15 16.43 13.59
CA LEU A 17 -2.59 17.77 13.75
C LEU A 17 -2.45 18.44 12.37
N VAL A 18 -3.05 19.62 12.21
CA VAL A 18 -2.97 20.40 10.96
C VAL A 18 -1.61 21.07 10.86
N ARG A 19 -0.93 20.88 9.73
CA ARG A 19 0.42 21.40 9.43
C ARG A 19 0.37 22.65 8.57
N SER A 20 -0.23 23.73 9.08
CA SER A 20 -0.58 24.92 8.28
C SER A 20 0.60 25.54 7.51
N GLU A 21 1.79 25.60 8.11
CA GLU A 21 2.99 26.15 7.45
C GLU A 21 3.45 25.30 6.27
N LEU A 22 3.50 23.97 6.44
CA LEU A 22 3.86 23.04 5.36
C LEU A 22 2.79 22.99 4.26
N ILE A 23 1.52 23.09 4.64
CA ILE A 23 0.40 23.18 3.70
C ILE A 23 0.52 24.47 2.88
N ALA A 24 0.86 25.60 3.51
CA ALA A 24 1.10 26.86 2.81
C ALA A 24 2.31 26.77 1.86
N ALA A 25 3.38 26.07 2.26
CA ALA A 25 4.52 25.82 1.39
C ALA A 25 4.14 24.96 0.16
N LEU A 26 3.33 23.91 0.35
CA LEU A 26 2.78 23.12 -0.76
C LEU A 26 1.89 23.97 -1.67
N GLN A 27 1.11 24.90 -1.11
CA GLN A 27 0.22 25.76 -1.88
C GLN A 27 0.96 26.77 -2.76
N GLN A 28 2.20 27.15 -2.40
CA GLN A 28 3.04 28.04 -3.23
C GLN A 28 3.52 27.38 -4.52
N SER A 29 3.45 26.05 -4.62
CA SER A 29 3.83 25.36 -5.86
C SER A 29 2.90 25.74 -7.01
N CYS A 30 3.46 25.77 -8.22
CA CYS A 30 2.78 26.04 -9.48
C CYS A 30 2.74 24.79 -10.37
N GLY A 31 2.10 24.87 -11.53
CA GLY A 31 2.27 23.84 -12.55
C GLY A 31 3.62 23.98 -13.26
N GLY A 32 4.12 22.89 -13.83
CA GLY A 32 5.49 22.81 -14.34
C GLY A 32 6.55 22.55 -13.26
N GLU A 33 6.13 22.34 -12.01
CA GLU A 33 7.01 22.10 -10.87
C GLU A 33 6.89 20.68 -10.31
N LEU A 34 8.02 20.19 -9.80
CA LEU A 34 8.10 19.00 -8.96
C LEU A 34 8.06 19.40 -7.49
N VAL A 35 7.09 18.88 -6.75
CA VAL A 35 7.04 18.95 -5.29
C VAL A 35 7.57 17.63 -4.74
N LEU A 36 8.72 17.67 -4.09
CA LEU A 36 9.34 16.50 -3.48
C LEU A 36 9.15 16.54 -1.97
N VAL A 37 8.51 15.52 -1.41
CA VAL A 37 8.36 15.33 0.04
C VAL A 37 9.27 14.17 0.45
N SER A 38 10.44 14.50 0.97
CA SER A 38 11.53 13.56 1.28
C SER A 38 11.73 13.39 2.78
N ALA A 39 11.43 12.19 3.29
CA ALA A 39 11.70 11.82 4.68
C ALA A 39 11.60 10.31 4.90
N PRO A 40 12.23 9.75 5.94
CA PRO A 40 12.04 8.35 6.33
C PRO A 40 10.58 7.97 6.62
N ALA A 41 10.33 6.67 6.79
CA ALA A 41 9.01 6.17 7.15
C ALA A 41 8.53 6.77 8.49
N GLY A 42 7.23 7.05 8.61
CA GLY A 42 6.63 7.52 9.86
C GLY A 42 6.77 9.02 10.17
N TYR A 43 7.34 9.83 9.25
CA TYR A 43 7.36 11.30 9.32
C TYR A 43 6.09 11.98 8.76
N GLY A 44 5.07 11.20 8.39
CA GLY A 44 3.77 11.76 8.00
C GLY A 44 3.69 12.36 6.59
N LYS A 45 4.60 12.01 5.67
CA LYS A 45 4.59 12.48 4.26
C LYS A 45 3.22 12.33 3.59
N THR A 46 2.71 11.09 3.53
CA THR A 46 1.39 10.77 2.97
C THR A 46 0.26 11.53 3.67
N THR A 47 0.36 11.69 4.99
CA THR A 47 -0.61 12.46 5.78
C THR A 47 -0.57 13.95 5.42
N LEU A 48 0.60 14.55 5.24
CA LEU A 48 0.74 15.95 4.84
C LEU A 48 0.12 16.20 3.46
N VAL A 49 0.46 15.38 2.46
CA VAL A 49 -0.07 15.54 1.10
C VAL A 49 -1.58 15.32 1.09
N SER A 50 -2.08 14.30 1.80
CA SER A 50 -3.52 14.09 1.98
C SER A 50 -4.19 15.29 2.67
N GLN A 51 -3.60 15.86 3.74
CA GLN A 51 -4.13 17.06 4.41
C GLN A 51 -4.26 18.23 3.46
N TRP A 52 -3.25 18.47 2.62
CA TRP A 52 -3.26 19.56 1.65
C TRP A 52 -4.39 19.39 0.63
N LEU A 53 -4.57 18.19 0.07
CA LEU A 53 -5.61 17.91 -0.92
C LEU A 53 -7.04 17.89 -0.35
N HIS A 54 -7.22 17.55 0.94
CA HIS A 54 -8.53 17.63 1.60
C HIS A 54 -8.90 19.06 2.01
N THR A 55 -7.91 19.94 2.21
CA THR A 55 -8.15 21.33 2.64
C THR A 55 -8.27 22.30 1.47
N HIS A 56 -7.85 21.91 0.27
CA HIS A 56 -7.85 22.76 -0.92
C HIS A 56 -8.58 22.07 -2.08
N SER A 57 -9.36 22.84 -2.84
CA SER A 57 -10.07 22.37 -4.03
C SER A 57 -9.13 22.29 -5.24
N LEU A 58 -8.26 21.28 -5.26
CA LEU A 58 -7.37 20.98 -6.38
C LEU A 58 -7.93 19.82 -7.21
N SER A 59 -7.71 19.86 -8.52
CA SER A 59 -7.92 18.70 -9.40
C SER A 59 -6.69 17.80 -9.32
N PHE A 60 -6.80 16.66 -8.64
CA PHE A 60 -5.65 15.77 -8.43
C PHE A 60 -5.95 14.30 -8.78
N ALA A 61 -4.90 13.59 -9.20
CA ALA A 61 -4.88 12.14 -9.33
C ALA A 61 -3.88 11.60 -8.31
N TRP A 62 -4.28 10.60 -7.53
CA TRP A 62 -3.40 9.95 -6.56
C TRP A 62 -2.91 8.62 -7.11
N LEU A 63 -1.62 8.34 -7.08
CA LEU A 63 -1.07 7.05 -7.50
C LEU A 63 -0.25 6.44 -6.34
N ILE A 64 -0.74 5.33 -5.80
CA ILE A 64 0.01 4.53 -4.83
C ILE A 64 0.97 3.60 -5.58
N ILE A 65 2.26 3.75 -5.31
CA ILE A 65 3.32 2.96 -5.96
C ILE A 65 3.61 1.71 -5.14
N ASP A 66 3.75 0.57 -5.84
CA ASP A 66 4.12 -0.72 -5.26
C ASP A 66 5.23 -1.43 -6.04
N ALA A 67 5.75 -2.52 -5.48
CA ALA A 67 6.91 -3.23 -6.03
C ALA A 67 6.63 -3.87 -7.41
N GLN A 68 5.35 -4.13 -7.74
CA GLN A 68 4.96 -4.64 -9.06
C GLN A 68 5.17 -3.59 -10.17
N GLN A 69 5.34 -2.32 -9.81
CA GLN A 69 5.58 -1.20 -10.73
C GLN A 69 7.06 -0.89 -10.95
N ALA A 70 7.99 -1.74 -10.50
CA ALA A 70 9.42 -1.60 -10.82
C ALA A 70 9.74 -1.82 -12.31
N ILE A 71 8.76 -2.24 -13.12
CA ILE A 71 8.84 -2.41 -14.57
C ILE A 71 8.40 -1.11 -15.25
N GLY A 72 9.27 -0.52 -16.09
CA GLY A 72 9.04 0.80 -16.68
C GLY A 72 7.75 0.95 -17.48
N LYS A 73 7.38 -0.05 -18.30
CA LYS A 73 6.10 -0.03 -19.03
C LYS A 73 4.90 -0.03 -18.08
N VAL A 74 4.92 -0.87 -17.04
CA VAL A 74 3.83 -0.96 -16.06
C VAL A 74 3.69 0.36 -15.30
N PHE A 75 4.81 0.96 -14.91
CA PHE A 75 4.83 2.27 -14.25
C PHE A 75 4.12 3.34 -15.09
N TRP A 76 4.52 3.51 -16.35
CA TRP A 76 3.92 4.52 -17.23
C TRP A 76 2.45 4.24 -17.58
N GLN A 77 2.04 2.98 -17.70
CA GLN A 77 0.61 2.63 -17.83
C GLN A 77 -0.20 3.13 -16.63
N HIS A 78 0.32 2.99 -15.41
CA HIS A 78 -0.35 3.47 -14.19
C HIS A 78 -0.35 4.99 -14.09
N VAL A 79 0.74 5.65 -14.48
CA VAL A 79 0.83 7.12 -14.54
C VAL A 79 -0.21 7.68 -15.52
N ILE A 80 -0.25 7.16 -16.75
CA ILE A 80 -1.22 7.61 -17.76
C ILE A 80 -2.65 7.38 -17.26
N GLY A 81 -2.92 6.19 -16.74
CA GLY A 81 -4.26 5.89 -16.24
C GLY A 81 -4.66 6.67 -14.98
N ALA A 82 -3.70 7.10 -14.15
CA ALA A 82 -3.97 8.04 -13.06
C ALA A 82 -4.43 9.39 -13.63
N LEU A 83 -3.72 9.91 -14.62
CA LEU A 83 -4.10 11.17 -15.27
C LEU A 83 -5.44 11.06 -16.01
N GLN A 84 -5.75 9.90 -16.61
CA GLN A 84 -7.05 9.64 -17.24
C GLN A 84 -8.24 9.71 -16.27
N THR A 85 -8.01 9.56 -14.96
CA THR A 85 -9.08 9.77 -13.95
C THR A 85 -9.51 11.24 -13.85
N LEU A 86 -8.60 12.16 -14.18
CA LEU A 86 -8.87 13.60 -14.23
C LEU A 86 -9.34 14.03 -15.61
N ILE A 87 -8.69 13.52 -16.65
CA ILE A 87 -8.85 13.97 -18.02
C ILE A 87 -9.15 12.76 -18.90
N PRO A 88 -10.44 12.51 -19.20
CA PRO A 88 -10.83 11.41 -20.08
C PRO A 88 -10.09 11.49 -21.42
N ASN A 89 -9.64 10.35 -21.93
CA ASN A 89 -8.94 10.18 -23.21
C ASN A 89 -7.51 10.75 -23.29
N LEU A 90 -6.94 11.28 -22.20
CA LEU A 90 -5.53 11.69 -22.19
C LEU A 90 -4.61 10.48 -22.41
N GLY A 91 -3.62 10.59 -23.29
CA GLY A 91 -2.56 9.58 -23.42
C GLY A 91 -3.01 8.26 -24.04
N GLU A 92 -4.11 8.24 -24.80
CA GLU A 92 -4.50 7.05 -25.58
C GLU A 92 -3.41 6.68 -26.60
N GLU A 93 -2.88 7.68 -27.32
CA GLU A 93 -1.74 7.49 -28.21
C GLU A 93 -0.49 7.05 -27.43
N ALA A 94 -0.25 7.62 -26.25
CA ALA A 94 0.86 7.24 -25.39
C ALA A 94 0.78 5.77 -24.93
N LEU A 95 -0.42 5.27 -24.60
CA LEU A 95 -0.63 3.85 -24.24
C LEU A 95 -0.34 2.91 -25.41
N THR A 96 -0.70 3.31 -26.65
CA THR A 96 -0.35 2.53 -27.84
C THR A 96 1.17 2.54 -28.10
N ALA A 97 1.80 3.71 -28.04
CA ALA A 97 3.25 3.86 -28.22
C ALA A 97 4.05 3.09 -27.15
N LEU A 98 3.53 2.98 -25.92
CA LEU A 98 4.17 2.25 -24.83
C LEU A 98 4.29 0.75 -25.11
N SER A 99 3.31 0.20 -25.85
CA SER A 99 3.31 -1.19 -26.28
C SER A 99 4.26 -1.38 -27.47
N ASP A 100 4.15 -0.51 -28.48
CA ASP A 100 4.70 -0.76 -29.83
C ASP A 100 6.09 -0.12 -30.06
N GLN A 101 6.37 1.02 -29.45
CA GLN A 101 7.53 1.89 -29.75
C GLN A 101 8.45 2.09 -28.56
N GLY A 102 7.98 1.79 -27.34
CA GLY A 102 8.76 1.87 -26.11
C GLY A 102 8.40 3.08 -25.24
N ILE A 103 9.09 3.18 -24.09
CA ILE A 103 8.76 4.14 -23.04
C ILE A 103 9.00 5.58 -23.47
N GLU A 104 10.13 5.86 -24.13
CA GLU A 104 10.50 7.21 -24.53
C GLU A 104 9.46 7.82 -25.48
N ALA A 105 9.03 7.07 -26.50
CA ALA A 105 7.98 7.49 -27.42
C ALA A 105 6.64 7.75 -26.71
N ALA A 106 6.28 6.89 -25.75
CA ALA A 106 5.07 7.08 -24.93
C ALA A 106 5.14 8.34 -24.07
N VAL A 107 6.29 8.61 -23.43
CA VAL A 107 6.48 9.82 -22.62
C VAL A 107 6.38 11.07 -23.48
N ILE A 108 7.00 11.09 -24.66
CA ILE A 108 6.92 12.22 -25.60
C ILE A 108 5.47 12.42 -26.07
N SER A 109 4.75 11.36 -26.41
CA SER A 109 3.33 11.43 -26.79
C SER A 109 2.48 12.00 -25.65
N LEU A 110 2.70 11.53 -24.41
CA LEU A 110 2.00 12.05 -23.23
C LEU A 110 2.29 13.54 -22.98
N LEU A 111 3.54 13.97 -23.13
CA LEU A 111 3.93 15.37 -23.00
C LEU A 111 3.21 16.24 -24.04
N ASN A 112 3.15 15.81 -25.29
CA ASN A 112 2.43 16.53 -26.35
C ASN A 112 0.93 16.65 -26.05
N ASP A 113 0.32 15.61 -25.49
CA ASP A 113 -1.09 15.65 -25.07
C ASP A 113 -1.30 16.64 -23.90
N LEU A 114 -0.39 16.66 -22.92
CA LEU A 114 -0.44 17.58 -21.79
C LEU A 114 -0.18 19.04 -22.18
N ASP A 115 0.70 19.30 -23.15
CA ASP A 115 0.95 20.62 -23.72
C ASP A 115 -0.31 21.16 -24.43
N ARG A 116 -1.08 20.31 -25.11
CA ARG A 116 -2.34 20.71 -25.76
C ARG A 116 -3.40 21.17 -24.75
N LEU A 117 -3.37 20.64 -23.53
CA LEU A 117 -4.28 21.06 -22.46
C LEU A 117 -3.96 22.46 -21.95
N ASP A 118 -2.68 22.83 -21.92
CA ASP A 118 -2.23 24.17 -21.52
C ASP A 118 -2.85 25.25 -22.42
N ILE A 119 -2.98 24.94 -23.72
CA ILE A 119 -3.60 25.83 -24.71
C ILE A 119 -5.13 25.92 -24.55
N ALA A 120 -5.75 24.88 -23.99
CA ALA A 120 -7.21 24.74 -23.92
C ALA A 120 -7.83 25.20 -22.59
N GLN A 121 -7.04 25.41 -21.54
CA GLN A 121 -7.55 25.82 -20.23
C GLN A 121 -7.54 27.34 -20.03
N GLU A 122 -8.73 27.94 -19.87
CA GLU A 122 -8.92 29.31 -19.37
C GLU A 122 -8.82 29.40 -17.83
N SER A 123 -8.56 28.29 -17.14
CA SER A 123 -8.48 28.21 -15.67
C SER A 123 -7.03 28.29 -15.18
N ASP A 124 -6.77 29.18 -14.24
CA ASP A 124 -5.47 29.44 -13.58
C ASP A 124 -4.89 28.27 -12.75
N HIS A 125 -5.43 27.05 -12.85
CA HIS A 125 -5.16 25.96 -11.92
C HIS A 125 -4.65 24.69 -12.62
N ALA A 126 -3.39 24.33 -12.35
CA ALA A 126 -2.76 23.11 -12.85
C ALA A 126 -3.35 21.83 -12.23
N TYR A 127 -3.39 20.75 -13.01
CA TYR A 127 -3.69 19.41 -12.49
C TYR A 127 -2.56 18.92 -11.60
N THR A 128 -2.87 18.15 -10.55
CA THR A 128 -1.86 17.61 -9.62
C THR A 128 -1.79 16.09 -9.70
N LEU A 129 -0.63 15.54 -10.07
CA LEU A 129 -0.38 14.10 -9.99
C LEU A 129 0.45 13.79 -8.74
N VAL A 130 -0.12 13.02 -7.82
CA VAL A 130 0.57 12.55 -6.62
C VAL A 130 1.11 11.15 -6.83
N MET A 131 2.40 10.96 -6.62
CA MET A 131 3.10 9.68 -6.63
C MET A 131 3.53 9.34 -5.19
N ASP A 132 2.76 8.50 -4.51
CA ASP A 132 3.03 8.13 -3.13
C ASP A 132 3.90 6.87 -3.06
N ASP A 133 4.90 6.87 -2.18
CA ASP A 133 5.87 5.78 -1.97
C ASP A 133 6.75 5.45 -3.21
N PHE A 134 7.23 6.47 -3.94
CA PHE A 134 7.98 6.28 -5.21
C PHE A 134 9.23 5.39 -5.12
N HIS A 135 9.88 5.32 -3.96
CA HIS A 135 11.01 4.41 -3.69
C HIS A 135 10.77 2.92 -4.05
N LYS A 136 9.52 2.49 -4.20
CA LYS A 136 9.16 1.12 -4.59
C LYS A 136 9.27 0.82 -6.09
N ALA A 137 9.35 1.86 -6.94
CA ALA A 137 9.44 1.73 -8.40
C ALA A 137 10.76 2.31 -8.97
N GLU A 138 11.78 2.50 -8.14
CA GLU A 138 13.06 3.02 -8.63
C GLU A 138 13.80 1.99 -9.49
N SER A 139 13.87 2.24 -10.79
CA SER A 139 14.71 1.52 -11.75
C SER A 139 15.44 2.51 -12.67
N PRO A 140 16.60 2.14 -13.25
CA PRO A 140 17.34 3.05 -14.14
C PRO A 140 16.51 3.54 -15.33
N GLU A 141 15.65 2.68 -15.87
CA GLU A 141 14.74 2.98 -16.98
C GLU A 141 13.65 3.99 -16.56
N ILE A 142 13.04 3.80 -15.39
CA ILE A 142 12.03 4.71 -14.83
C ILE A 142 12.66 6.06 -14.49
N LEU A 143 13.83 6.08 -13.86
CA LEU A 143 14.53 7.32 -13.53
C LEU A 143 14.96 8.10 -14.77
N SER A 144 15.41 7.42 -15.83
CA SER A 144 15.75 8.07 -17.10
C SER A 144 14.52 8.69 -17.78
N SER A 145 13.45 7.90 -17.93
CA SER A 145 12.21 8.37 -18.56
C SER A 145 11.49 9.46 -17.76
N LEU A 146 11.51 9.40 -16.42
CA LEU A 146 11.00 10.48 -15.57
C LEU A 146 11.85 11.75 -15.66
N ASN A 147 13.17 11.64 -15.81
CA ASN A 147 13.98 12.84 -16.03
C ASN A 147 13.59 13.54 -17.34
N LEU A 148 13.35 12.78 -18.41
CA LEU A 148 12.84 13.32 -19.68
C LEU A 148 11.47 13.97 -19.48
N PHE A 149 10.55 13.30 -18.79
CA PHE A 149 9.22 13.84 -18.51
C PHE A 149 9.27 15.15 -17.70
N LEU A 150 10.09 15.17 -16.66
CA LEU A 150 10.22 16.32 -15.77
C LEU A 150 10.99 17.48 -16.43
N ASP A 151 11.87 17.21 -17.39
CA ASP A 151 12.61 18.25 -18.14
C ASP A 151 11.69 19.05 -19.06
N HIS A 152 10.58 18.43 -19.48
CA HIS A 152 9.58 19.01 -20.37
C HIS A 152 8.21 19.13 -19.70
N LEU A 153 8.16 19.15 -18.36
CA LEU A 153 6.90 19.17 -17.61
C LEU A 153 6.08 20.43 -17.95
N PRO A 154 4.87 20.30 -18.50
CA PRO A 154 4.07 21.46 -18.87
C PRO A 154 3.52 22.22 -17.66
N PRO A 155 3.23 23.53 -17.81
CA PRO A 155 2.55 24.34 -16.79
C PRO A 155 1.16 23.82 -16.41
N SER A 156 0.53 23.01 -17.26
CA SER A 156 -0.76 22.39 -17.00
C SER A 156 -0.70 21.29 -15.93
N LEU A 157 0.49 20.77 -15.58
CA LEU A 157 0.67 19.67 -14.65
C LEU A 157 1.68 19.97 -13.54
N ARG A 158 1.28 19.68 -12.30
CA ARG A 158 2.13 19.65 -11.11
C ARG A 158 2.36 18.21 -10.68
N ILE A 159 3.58 17.87 -10.31
CA ILE A 159 3.90 16.53 -9.78
C ILE A 159 4.24 16.65 -8.31
N VAL A 160 3.65 15.79 -7.49
CA VAL A 160 3.94 15.67 -6.06
C VAL A 160 4.43 14.26 -5.79
N MET A 161 5.62 14.12 -5.23
CA MET A 161 6.23 12.80 -5.02
C MET A 161 6.63 12.63 -3.56
N THR A 162 6.21 11.53 -2.94
CA THR A 162 6.69 11.15 -1.60
C THR A 162 7.80 10.11 -1.72
N VAL A 163 8.95 10.42 -1.12
CA VAL A 163 10.15 9.57 -1.17
C VAL A 163 10.73 9.35 0.22
N ARG A 164 11.48 8.26 0.37
CA ARG A 164 12.23 7.98 1.60
C ARG A 164 13.65 8.55 1.57
N GLN A 165 14.20 8.64 0.38
CA GLN A 165 15.51 9.16 0.06
C GLN A 165 15.40 9.89 -1.27
N ASP A 166 16.28 10.85 -1.51
CA ASP A 166 16.26 11.65 -2.73
C ASP A 166 16.58 10.77 -3.95
N PRO A 167 15.66 10.68 -4.94
CA PRO A 167 15.89 9.87 -6.14
C PRO A 167 16.85 10.58 -7.10
N ALA A 168 17.45 9.83 -8.02
CA ALA A 168 18.37 10.35 -9.04
C ALA A 168 17.65 11.09 -10.19
N LEU A 169 16.81 12.07 -9.85
CA LEU A 169 15.98 12.87 -10.76
C LEU A 169 16.59 14.26 -11.07
N ALA A 170 17.92 14.34 -11.08
CA ALA A 170 18.67 15.58 -11.34
C ALA A 170 18.21 16.77 -10.48
N LEU A 171 17.86 16.53 -9.21
CA LEU A 171 17.22 17.50 -8.32
C LEU A 171 18.00 18.82 -8.17
N ALA A 172 19.34 18.76 -8.20
CA ALA A 172 20.18 19.95 -8.12
C ALA A 172 19.91 20.94 -9.27
N ARG A 173 19.74 20.42 -10.50
CA ARG A 173 19.42 21.22 -11.69
C ARG A 173 18.00 21.80 -11.60
N ARG A 174 17.04 21.02 -11.10
CA ARG A 174 15.66 21.48 -10.93
C ARG A 174 15.55 22.59 -9.88
N ARG A 175 16.33 22.46 -8.80
CA ARG A 175 16.45 23.49 -7.76
C ARG A 175 17.03 24.80 -8.31
N SER A 176 18.06 24.74 -9.17
CA SER A 176 18.62 25.97 -9.77
C SER A 176 17.67 26.65 -10.76
N ASN A 177 16.78 25.88 -11.38
CA ASN A 177 15.80 26.38 -12.36
C ASN A 177 14.48 26.83 -11.72
N GLY A 178 14.34 26.72 -10.39
CA GLY A 178 13.07 27.03 -9.70
C GLY A 178 11.95 26.02 -9.99
N GLN A 179 12.27 24.83 -10.48
CA GLN A 179 11.29 23.77 -10.84
C GLN A 179 11.09 22.74 -9.73
N LEU A 180 11.60 23.00 -8.52
CA LEU A 180 11.58 22.07 -7.39
C LEU A 180 11.14 22.79 -6.11
N VAL A 181 10.02 22.35 -5.54
CA VAL A 181 9.64 22.63 -4.16
C VAL A 181 10.04 21.42 -3.31
N ASP A 182 10.88 21.64 -2.31
CA ASP A 182 11.52 20.57 -1.55
C ASP A 182 11.11 20.65 -0.08
N ILE A 183 10.42 19.61 0.40
CA ILE A 183 10.04 19.44 1.81
C ILE A 183 10.86 18.27 2.36
N GLN A 184 11.80 18.59 3.23
CA GLN A 184 12.78 17.65 3.74
C GLN A 184 12.39 17.13 5.13
N ARG A 185 13.15 16.14 5.61
CA ARG A 185 12.96 15.53 6.93
C ARG A 185 12.84 16.56 8.05
N GLN A 186 13.69 17.58 8.04
CA GLN A 186 13.74 18.62 9.07
C GLN A 186 12.45 19.45 9.13
N ASP A 187 11.79 19.66 7.98
CA ASP A 187 10.55 20.43 7.88
C ASP A 187 9.35 19.60 8.35
N LEU A 188 9.40 18.28 8.11
CA LEU A 188 8.39 17.31 8.55
C LEU A 188 8.51 16.91 10.02
N ALA A 189 9.70 17.09 10.62
CA ALA A 189 9.94 16.77 12.02
C ALA A 189 9.07 17.64 12.92
N PHE A 190 8.45 17.03 13.93
CA PHE A 190 7.61 17.75 14.88
C PHE A 190 8.45 18.70 15.72
N SER A 191 8.04 19.96 15.78
CA SER A 191 8.51 20.86 16.84
C SER A 191 8.01 20.40 18.22
N SER A 192 8.59 20.93 19.30
CA SER A 192 8.12 20.65 20.66
C SER A 192 6.67 21.07 20.88
N VAL A 193 6.26 22.20 20.30
CA VAL A 193 4.88 22.72 20.35
C VAL A 193 3.93 21.79 19.61
N GLU A 194 4.33 21.34 18.42
CA GLU A 194 3.54 20.41 17.64
C GLU A 194 3.44 19.02 18.28
N CYS A 195 4.52 18.54 18.90
CA CYS A 195 4.53 17.33 19.71
C CYS A 195 3.50 17.42 20.83
N GLN A 196 3.51 18.51 21.60
CA GLN A 196 2.56 18.73 22.68
C GLN A 196 1.10 18.77 22.16
N ASN A 197 0.86 19.51 21.08
CA ASN A 197 -0.47 19.60 20.46
C ASN A 197 -0.95 18.26 19.93
N PHE A 198 -0.07 17.50 19.27
CA PHE A 198 -0.37 16.17 18.77
C PHE A 198 -0.75 15.22 19.92
N LEU A 199 0.05 15.15 20.98
CA LEU A 199 -0.21 14.28 22.13
C LEU A 199 -1.52 14.65 22.83
N ARG A 200 -1.81 15.95 22.94
CA ARG A 200 -3.07 16.44 23.50
C ARG A 200 -4.29 16.05 22.65
N LEU A 201 -4.19 16.14 21.32
CA LEU A 201 -5.30 15.84 20.41
C LEU A 201 -5.53 14.33 20.26
N LYS A 202 -4.46 13.55 20.07
CA LYS A 202 -4.51 12.11 19.78
C LYS A 202 -4.66 11.22 21.01
N LEU A 203 -3.93 11.53 22.08
CA LEU A 203 -3.88 10.67 23.27
C LEU A 203 -4.65 11.26 24.45
N LYS A 204 -5.18 12.48 24.30
CA LYS A 204 -5.87 13.22 25.36
C LYS A 204 -5.02 13.38 26.62
N THR A 205 -3.70 13.32 26.46
CA THR A 205 -2.72 13.42 27.54
C THR A 205 -2.11 14.82 27.53
N TYR A 206 -2.05 15.46 28.70
CA TYR A 206 -1.32 16.71 28.85
C TYR A 206 0.13 16.41 29.17
N VAL A 207 1.04 16.85 28.30
CA VAL A 207 2.49 16.73 28.50
C VAL A 207 3.05 18.12 28.79
N SER A 208 3.92 18.21 29.79
CA SER A 208 4.60 19.47 30.11
C SER A 208 5.50 19.90 28.95
N GLU A 209 5.75 21.20 28.80
CA GLU A 209 6.63 21.72 27.74
C GLU A 209 8.03 21.09 27.81
N LYS A 210 8.57 20.91 29.02
CA LYS A 210 9.87 20.27 29.25
C LYS A 210 9.88 18.80 28.78
N ALA A 211 8.82 18.05 29.07
CA ALA A 211 8.71 16.67 28.63
C ALA A 211 8.50 16.57 27.11
N ALA A 212 7.75 17.50 26.50
CA ALA A 212 7.60 17.59 25.04
C ALA A 212 8.94 17.91 24.36
N GLN A 213 9.73 18.84 24.91
CA GLN A 213 11.09 19.13 24.43
C GLN A 213 12.01 17.92 24.50
N GLN A 214 12.00 17.20 25.64
CA GLN A 214 12.80 15.98 25.82
C GLN A 214 12.38 14.88 24.83
N LEU A 215 11.08 14.66 24.65
CA LEU A 215 10.56 13.68 23.70
C LEU A 215 10.93 14.06 22.26
N THR A 216 10.77 15.32 21.87
CA THR A 216 11.14 15.80 20.54
C THR A 216 12.65 15.68 20.30
N GLN A 217 13.47 16.02 21.29
CA GLN A 217 14.93 15.91 21.18
C GLN A 217 15.38 14.45 21.10
N ALA A 218 14.82 13.58 21.92
CA ALA A 218 15.11 12.15 21.87
C ALA A 218 14.67 11.55 20.53
N THR A 219 13.49 11.90 20.03
CA THR A 219 12.93 11.29 18.82
C THR A 219 13.28 12.01 17.52
N GLU A 220 14.09 13.07 17.58
CA GLU A 220 14.37 13.98 16.45
C GLU A 220 13.07 14.45 15.74
N GLY A 221 11.98 14.66 16.50
CA GLY A 221 10.67 15.05 15.97
C GLY A 221 9.93 13.96 15.18
N TRP A 222 10.35 12.71 15.26
CA TRP A 222 9.73 11.61 14.52
C TRP A 222 8.36 11.25 15.07
N ILE A 223 7.31 11.57 14.31
CA ILE A 223 5.89 11.42 14.69
C ILE A 223 5.57 10.03 15.24
N THR A 224 6.08 8.99 14.57
CA THR A 224 5.82 7.60 14.95
C THR A 224 6.48 7.25 16.28
N ALA A 225 7.71 7.70 16.53
CA ALA A 225 8.35 7.52 17.84
C ALA A 225 7.64 8.32 18.94
N ILE A 226 7.27 9.57 18.69
CA ILE A 226 6.50 10.38 19.66
C ILE A 226 5.21 9.67 20.03
N GLN A 227 4.50 9.12 19.04
CA GLN A 227 3.29 8.34 19.26
C GLN A 227 3.57 7.09 20.11
N LEU A 228 4.67 6.36 19.84
CA LEU A 228 5.08 5.18 20.60
C LEU A 228 5.44 5.51 22.05
N SER A 229 6.32 6.49 22.27
CA SER A 229 6.77 6.90 23.60
C SER A 229 5.61 7.33 24.49
N ALA A 230 4.60 7.98 23.92
CA ALA A 230 3.42 8.39 24.66
C ALA A 230 2.43 7.25 24.96
N MET A 231 2.56 6.11 24.28
CA MET A 231 1.77 4.91 24.54
C MET A 231 2.44 3.97 25.56
N SER A 232 3.77 4.01 25.71
CA SER A 232 4.51 3.30 26.77
C SER A 232 4.52 4.06 28.11
N SER A 233 3.98 5.27 28.18
CA SER A 233 3.96 6.06 29.42
C SER A 233 2.95 5.50 30.45
N THR A 234 3.32 4.44 31.15
CA THR A 234 3.22 4.43 32.62
C THR A 234 3.95 5.68 33.14
N PRO A 235 3.45 6.40 34.18
CA PRO A 235 3.94 7.73 34.51
C PRO A 235 5.45 7.71 34.66
N ILE A 236 6.14 8.43 33.77
CA ILE A 236 7.59 8.54 33.71
C ILE A 236 8.05 9.06 35.07
N GLN A 237 8.52 8.17 35.94
CA GLN A 237 9.29 8.57 37.10
C GLN A 237 10.62 9.09 36.59
N GLU A 238 10.95 10.31 37.02
CA GLU A 238 12.20 11.00 36.76
C GLU A 238 13.39 10.14 37.24
N SER A 239 13.99 9.35 36.36
CA SER A 239 15.36 8.91 36.58
C SER A 239 16.05 8.44 35.30
N SER A 240 17.14 9.15 35.00
CA SER A 240 18.33 8.75 34.24
C SER A 240 18.18 8.40 32.75
N ILE A 241 18.44 9.39 31.90
CA ILE A 241 19.18 9.17 30.66
C ILE A 241 20.34 10.17 30.66
N GLN A 242 21.54 9.66 30.99
CA GLN A 242 22.80 10.38 30.83
C GLN A 242 23.28 10.22 29.38
N ASP A 243 23.68 11.36 28.81
CA ASP A 243 24.66 11.59 27.75
C ASP A 243 25.23 10.36 27.02
N THR A 244 24.84 10.20 25.76
CA THR A 244 25.75 9.68 24.73
C THR A 244 25.43 10.31 23.37
N ASP A 245 26.24 11.29 22.98
CA ASP A 245 26.57 11.60 21.58
C ASP A 245 27.06 10.31 20.89
N ILE A 246 26.50 9.92 19.73
CA ILE A 246 27.13 9.12 18.64
C ILE A 246 26.14 8.97 17.46
N GLU A 247 26.55 9.43 16.26
CA GLU A 247 26.17 8.97 14.91
C GLU A 247 24.69 8.99 14.43
N SER A 248 24.27 10.16 13.93
CA SER A 248 22.95 10.55 13.40
C SER A 248 22.41 9.85 12.14
N LYS A 249 23.04 8.77 11.64
CA LYS A 249 22.50 7.94 10.55
C LYS A 249 22.14 6.51 10.96
N LYS A 250 22.65 6.03 12.11
CA LYS A 250 22.31 4.73 12.71
C LYS A 250 21.19 4.85 13.75
N LEU A 251 21.08 6.01 14.39
CA LEU A 251 20.12 6.31 15.47
C LEU A 251 18.65 6.04 15.10
N ASN A 252 18.19 6.36 13.89
CA ASN A 252 16.76 6.26 13.58
C ASN A 252 16.19 4.83 13.59
N ARG A 253 17.01 3.84 13.22
CA ARG A 253 16.58 2.43 13.25
C ARG A 253 16.73 1.86 14.65
N ASP A 254 17.86 2.13 15.30
CA ASP A 254 18.15 1.63 16.64
C ASP A 254 17.21 2.24 17.71
N MET A 255 16.78 3.51 17.54
CA MET A 255 15.79 4.16 18.43
C MET A 255 14.35 3.70 18.18
N ALA A 256 13.99 3.44 16.91
CA ALA A 256 12.72 2.82 16.59
C ALA A 256 12.63 1.43 17.19
N ASP A 257 13.66 0.62 16.97
CA ASP A 257 13.74 -0.76 17.48
C ASP A 257 13.77 -0.76 19.02
N TYR A 258 14.45 0.19 19.67
CA TYR A 258 14.41 0.35 21.13
C TYR A 258 13.02 0.75 21.66
N LEU A 259 12.38 1.76 21.07
CA LEU A 259 11.06 2.22 21.52
C LEU A 259 9.97 1.20 21.23
N PHE A 260 10.05 0.52 20.08
CA PHE A 260 9.16 -0.60 19.81
C PHE A 260 9.41 -1.73 20.79
N GLU A 261 10.65 -2.05 21.15
CA GLU A 261 10.95 -3.07 22.15
C GLU A 261 10.39 -2.71 23.52
N GLU A 262 10.50 -1.44 23.92
CA GLU A 262 9.93 -0.94 25.17
C GLU A 262 8.39 -1.02 25.17
N VAL A 263 7.73 -0.58 24.09
CA VAL A 263 6.27 -0.67 23.95
C VAL A 263 5.81 -2.12 23.86
N PHE A 264 6.51 -2.95 23.08
CA PHE A 264 6.18 -4.34 22.82
C PHE A 264 6.33 -5.20 24.07
N SER A 265 7.44 -5.04 24.82
CA SER A 265 7.71 -5.75 26.07
C SER A 265 6.70 -5.42 27.17
N GLN A 266 6.16 -4.20 27.19
CA GLN A 266 5.10 -3.78 28.13
C GLN A 266 3.70 -4.30 27.77
N GLN A 267 3.48 -4.85 26.56
CA GLN A 267 2.16 -5.38 26.20
C GLN A 267 1.87 -6.71 26.89
N PRO A 268 0.58 -7.00 27.19
CA PRO A 268 0.18 -8.33 27.65
C PRO A 268 0.60 -9.42 26.66
N LYS A 269 1.01 -10.59 27.17
CA LYS A 269 1.47 -11.71 26.34
C LYS A 269 0.53 -12.09 25.19
N PRO A 270 -0.81 -12.12 25.37
CA PRO A 270 -1.73 -12.39 24.26
C PRO A 270 -1.66 -11.37 23.12
N LEU A 271 -1.40 -10.09 23.44
CA LEU A 271 -1.29 -9.04 22.43
C LEU A 271 0.08 -9.08 21.72
N GLN A 272 1.15 -9.38 22.46
CA GLN A 272 2.47 -9.62 21.84
C GLN A 272 2.39 -10.75 20.81
N ASP A 273 1.80 -11.88 21.21
CA ASP A 273 1.66 -13.04 20.32
C ASP A 273 0.79 -12.68 19.10
N PHE A 274 -0.33 -11.96 19.31
CA PHE A 274 -1.15 -11.45 18.22
C PHE A 274 -0.34 -10.61 17.22
N LEU A 275 0.42 -9.62 17.69
CA LEU A 275 1.23 -8.74 16.86
C LEU A 275 2.29 -9.53 16.06
N LEU A 276 2.97 -10.47 16.70
CA LEU A 276 3.98 -11.32 16.06
C LEU A 276 3.38 -12.20 14.96
N TYR A 277 2.35 -12.98 15.28
CA TYR A 277 1.77 -13.93 14.33
C TYR A 277 1.09 -13.22 13.16
N SER A 278 0.40 -12.11 13.41
CA SER A 278 -0.21 -11.31 12.33
C SER A 278 0.81 -10.56 11.46
N ALA A 279 2.01 -10.24 11.96
CA ALA A 279 3.08 -9.62 11.16
C ALA A 279 3.72 -10.58 10.15
N GLY A 280 3.60 -11.89 10.37
CA GLY A 280 4.12 -12.93 9.47
C GLY A 280 3.46 -12.94 8.07
N VAL A 281 2.31 -12.30 7.94
CA VAL A 281 1.59 -12.10 6.66
C VAL A 281 1.68 -10.63 6.21
N GLU A 282 1.48 -10.38 4.91
CA GLU A 282 1.55 -9.01 4.35
C GLU A 282 0.29 -8.20 4.70
N LYS A 283 -0.87 -8.84 4.61
CA LYS A 283 -2.18 -8.31 4.97
C LYS A 283 -2.90 -9.33 5.84
N PHE A 284 -3.71 -8.85 6.77
CA PHE A 284 -4.47 -9.69 7.69
C PHE A 284 -5.89 -9.20 7.86
N CYS A 285 -6.78 -10.12 8.26
CA CYS A 285 -8.16 -9.85 8.61
C CYS A 285 -8.51 -10.63 9.89
N PRO A 286 -9.60 -10.28 10.59
CA PRO A 286 -9.97 -10.95 11.83
C PRO A 286 -10.08 -12.49 11.71
N ALA A 287 -10.58 -13.00 10.59
CA ALA A 287 -10.73 -14.43 10.37
C ALA A 287 -9.39 -15.16 10.20
N LEU A 288 -8.41 -14.51 9.55
CA LEU A 288 -7.06 -15.04 9.40
C LEU A 288 -6.32 -15.00 10.73
N THR A 289 -6.34 -13.87 11.44
CA THR A 289 -5.63 -13.75 12.72
C THR A 289 -6.23 -14.64 13.80
N ASN A 290 -7.54 -14.90 13.78
CA ASN A 290 -8.16 -15.90 14.65
C ASN A 290 -7.51 -17.29 14.45
N SER A 291 -7.31 -17.68 13.20
CA SER A 291 -6.65 -18.95 12.86
C SER A 291 -5.17 -18.96 13.25
N LEU A 292 -4.44 -17.88 12.96
CA LEU A 292 -2.99 -17.80 13.21
C LEU A 292 -2.63 -17.66 14.69
N CYS A 293 -3.43 -16.94 15.46
CA CYS A 293 -3.16 -16.64 16.86
C CYS A 293 -3.91 -17.59 17.82
N ALA A 294 -4.76 -18.48 17.29
CA ALA A 294 -5.70 -19.30 18.06
C ALA A 294 -6.59 -18.45 19.02
N ILE A 295 -7.15 -17.37 18.48
CA ILE A 295 -8.02 -16.43 19.20
C ILE A 295 -9.41 -16.44 18.56
N ASP A 296 -10.47 -16.28 19.35
CA ASP A 296 -11.85 -16.26 18.84
C ASP A 296 -12.33 -14.86 18.41
N ASP A 297 -11.81 -13.80 19.04
CA ASP A 297 -12.23 -12.41 18.83
C ASP A 297 -11.07 -11.46 18.45
N SER A 298 -10.38 -11.76 17.36
CA SER A 298 -9.41 -10.82 16.78
C SER A 298 -10.07 -9.52 16.30
N TYR A 299 -11.38 -9.51 16.06
CA TYR A 299 -12.08 -8.29 15.64
C TYR A 299 -12.01 -7.23 16.74
N HIS A 300 -12.26 -7.61 18.00
CA HIS A 300 -12.10 -6.69 19.12
C HIS A 300 -10.64 -6.26 19.29
N VAL A 301 -9.67 -7.16 19.15
CA VAL A 301 -8.24 -6.81 19.24
C VAL A 301 -7.86 -5.79 18.18
N ILE A 302 -8.23 -6.01 16.92
CA ILE A 302 -7.97 -5.08 15.81
C ILE A 302 -8.65 -3.74 16.03
N LYS A 303 -9.89 -3.72 16.54
CA LYS A 303 -10.59 -2.48 16.87
C LYS A 303 -9.90 -1.71 17.99
N THR A 304 -9.39 -2.40 19.01
CA THR A 304 -8.57 -1.80 20.08
C THR A 304 -7.28 -1.23 19.49
N LEU A 305 -6.59 -1.97 18.62
CA LEU A 305 -5.40 -1.49 17.91
C LEU A 305 -5.71 -0.25 17.06
N GLU A 306 -6.83 -0.25 16.35
CA GLU A 306 -7.27 0.87 15.51
C GLU A 306 -7.58 2.12 16.35
N ALA A 307 -8.31 1.94 17.46
CA ALA A 307 -8.67 3.01 18.40
C ALA A 307 -7.44 3.57 19.13
N ALA A 308 -6.50 2.71 19.49
CA ALA A 308 -5.20 3.10 20.02
C ALA A 308 -4.29 3.71 18.94
N ASN A 309 -4.69 3.72 17.66
CA ASN A 309 -3.88 4.13 16.52
C ASN A 309 -2.56 3.35 16.37
N LEU A 310 -2.53 2.09 16.81
CA LEU A 310 -1.39 1.18 16.73
C LEU A 310 -1.14 0.76 15.28
N PHE A 311 -0.47 1.60 14.51
CA PHE A 311 0.23 1.31 13.24
C PHE A 311 -0.47 0.40 12.23
N ILE A 312 -1.79 0.27 12.27
CA ILE A 312 -2.56 -0.52 11.33
C ILE A 312 -3.31 0.39 10.36
N ILE A 313 -3.33 -0.03 9.09
CA ILE A 313 -3.91 0.68 7.96
C ILE A 313 -4.97 -0.23 7.35
N ALA A 314 -6.21 0.26 7.25
CA ALA A 314 -7.29 -0.43 6.55
C ALA A 314 -7.03 -0.39 5.03
N LEU A 315 -7.20 -1.51 4.36
CA LEU A 315 -6.97 -1.67 2.91
C LEU A 315 -8.26 -1.56 2.09
N ASP A 316 -9.43 -1.61 2.75
CA ASP A 316 -10.75 -1.60 2.12
C ASP A 316 -11.73 -0.67 2.86
N ASN A 317 -12.75 -0.20 2.14
CA ASN A 317 -13.78 0.69 2.68
C ASN A 317 -14.61 0.01 3.80
N HIS A 318 -14.72 -1.32 3.75
CA HIS A 318 -15.42 -2.13 4.76
C HIS A 318 -14.57 -2.43 6.00
N ARG A 319 -13.29 -2.00 6.03
CA ARG A 319 -12.34 -2.24 7.13
C ARG A 319 -12.27 -3.73 7.53
N THR A 320 -12.21 -4.59 6.53
CA THR A 320 -12.05 -6.04 6.70
C THR A 320 -10.59 -6.43 6.68
N TRP A 321 -9.80 -5.75 5.84
CA TRP A 321 -8.39 -6.04 5.63
C TRP A 321 -7.51 -4.94 6.18
N PHE A 322 -6.44 -5.36 6.84
CA PHE A 322 -5.50 -4.48 7.50
C PHE A 322 -4.08 -4.87 7.12
N ARG A 323 -3.19 -3.88 7.14
CA ARG A 323 -1.74 -4.11 7.15
C ARG A 323 -1.10 -3.27 8.25
N TYR A 324 0.05 -3.73 8.72
CA TYR A 324 0.90 -2.89 9.57
C TYR A 324 1.61 -1.83 8.71
N HIS A 325 1.88 -0.69 9.32
CA HIS A 325 2.80 0.31 8.81
C HIS A 325 4.19 -0.32 8.69
N ASP A 326 4.87 -0.08 7.57
CA ASP A 326 6.04 -0.85 7.14
C ASP A 326 7.13 -1.00 8.21
N LEU A 327 7.42 0.09 8.91
CA LEU A 327 8.49 0.11 9.90
C LEU A 327 8.12 -0.62 11.21
N PHE A 328 6.85 -0.59 11.61
CA PHE A 328 6.37 -1.43 12.72
C PHE A 328 6.35 -2.91 12.32
N ARG A 329 5.96 -3.20 11.07
CA ARG A 329 6.03 -4.57 10.53
C ARG A 329 7.47 -5.09 10.50
N GLN A 330 8.44 -4.27 10.08
CA GLN A 330 9.85 -4.64 10.07
C GLN A 330 10.37 -4.98 11.46
N PHE A 331 10.05 -4.15 12.47
CA PHE A 331 10.33 -4.45 13.86
C PHE A 331 9.74 -5.81 14.28
N LEU A 332 8.44 -6.02 14.06
CA LEU A 332 7.80 -7.29 14.43
C LEU A 332 8.40 -8.50 13.69
N LEU A 333 8.79 -8.33 12.43
CA LEU A 333 9.45 -9.39 11.67
C LEU A 333 10.82 -9.77 12.25
N LEU A 334 11.58 -8.84 12.84
CA LEU A 334 12.82 -9.18 13.56
C LEU A 334 12.54 -10.15 14.72
N HIS A 335 11.46 -9.90 15.47
CA HIS A 335 11.04 -10.81 16.55
C HIS A 335 10.51 -12.15 16.03
N VAL A 336 9.78 -12.15 14.91
CA VAL A 336 9.37 -13.39 14.24
C VAL A 336 10.59 -14.21 13.82
N HIS A 337 11.64 -13.57 13.28
CA HIS A 337 12.89 -14.22 12.90
C HIS A 337 13.70 -14.72 14.10
N ALA A 338 13.53 -14.13 15.28
CA ALA A 338 14.11 -14.61 16.53
C ALA A 338 13.39 -15.85 17.10
N LEU A 339 12.17 -16.18 16.63
CA LEU A 339 11.49 -17.41 17.03
C LEU A 339 12.24 -18.64 16.50
N SER A 340 12.04 -19.80 17.15
CA SER A 340 12.56 -21.08 16.65
C SER A 340 12.09 -21.34 15.22
N LEU A 341 12.96 -21.90 14.36
CA LEU A 341 12.64 -22.25 12.97
C LEU A 341 11.32 -23.05 12.84
N LYS A 342 11.07 -23.98 13.77
CA LYS A 342 9.81 -24.75 13.83
C LYS A 342 8.57 -23.87 13.90
N LYS A 343 8.57 -22.84 14.76
CA LYS A 343 7.45 -21.89 14.91
C LYS A 343 7.30 -20.98 13.70
N GLN A 344 8.41 -20.58 13.08
CA GLN A 344 8.36 -19.80 11.83
C GLN A 344 7.68 -20.63 10.73
N ASP A 345 8.09 -21.88 10.56
CA ASP A 345 7.51 -22.80 9.57
C ASP A 345 6.04 -23.12 9.86
N GLU A 346 5.66 -23.31 11.13
CA GLU A 346 4.26 -23.47 11.55
C GLU A 346 3.42 -22.26 11.12
N LEU A 347 3.87 -21.04 11.44
CA LEU A 347 3.17 -19.82 11.05
C LEU A 347 3.00 -19.69 9.53
N GLN A 348 4.05 -19.95 8.76
CA GLN A 348 3.97 -19.91 7.30
C GLN A 348 3.00 -20.98 6.76
N ARG A 349 2.97 -22.17 7.37
CA ARG A 349 2.09 -23.28 6.96
C ARG A 349 0.64 -23.00 7.28
N ASP A 350 0.36 -22.43 8.46
CA ASP A 350 -0.98 -22.06 8.88
C ASP A 350 -1.53 -20.93 8.00
N ALA A 351 -0.71 -19.92 7.71
CA ALA A 351 -1.04 -18.85 6.77
C ALA A 351 -1.34 -19.40 5.36
N MET A 352 -0.44 -20.25 4.84
CA MET A 352 -0.61 -20.90 3.53
C MET A 352 -1.92 -21.67 3.44
N THR A 353 -2.20 -22.52 4.43
CA THR A 353 -3.39 -23.37 4.48
C THR A 353 -4.66 -22.53 4.55
N TRP A 354 -4.65 -21.47 5.37
CA TRP A 354 -5.79 -20.56 5.46
C TRP A 354 -6.03 -19.81 4.15
N PHE A 355 -4.99 -19.25 3.52
CA PHE A 355 -5.12 -18.53 2.26
C PHE A 355 -5.62 -19.43 1.13
N GLU A 356 -5.15 -20.68 1.08
CA GLU A 356 -5.64 -21.66 0.12
C GLU A 356 -7.13 -21.97 0.32
N GLN A 357 -7.56 -22.26 1.55
CA GLN A 357 -8.96 -22.54 1.86
C GLN A 357 -9.88 -21.34 1.60
N ALA A 358 -9.34 -20.13 1.79
CA ALA A 358 -10.01 -18.88 1.49
C ALA A 358 -9.89 -18.45 0.00
N GLY A 359 -9.28 -19.27 -0.86
CA GLY A 359 -9.18 -19.00 -2.31
C GLY A 359 -8.21 -17.88 -2.72
N TYR A 360 -7.34 -17.44 -1.82
CA TYR A 360 -6.26 -16.48 -2.10
C TYR A 360 -5.00 -17.23 -2.54
N TYR A 361 -5.05 -17.88 -3.71
CA TYR A 361 -4.02 -18.80 -4.17
C TYR A 361 -2.65 -18.13 -4.38
N GLU A 362 -2.58 -16.89 -4.88
CA GLU A 362 -1.32 -16.15 -5.02
C GLU A 362 -0.65 -15.90 -3.66
N SER A 363 -1.42 -15.51 -2.64
CA SER A 363 -0.90 -15.34 -1.27
C SER A 363 -0.45 -16.67 -0.67
N ALA A 364 -1.23 -17.75 -0.88
CA ALA A 364 -0.82 -19.09 -0.47
C ALA A 364 0.48 -19.53 -1.15
N PHE A 365 0.65 -19.22 -2.45
CA PHE A 365 1.85 -19.54 -3.22
C PHE A 365 3.09 -18.83 -2.66
N GLN A 366 2.99 -17.56 -2.30
CA GLN A 366 4.08 -16.82 -1.65
C GLN A 366 4.54 -17.46 -0.33
N HIS A 367 3.60 -18.00 0.45
CA HIS A 367 3.93 -18.72 1.69
C HIS A 367 4.54 -20.11 1.41
N ALA A 368 4.06 -20.83 0.39
CA ALA A 368 4.63 -22.10 -0.04
C ALA A 368 6.09 -21.94 -0.53
N LEU A 369 6.39 -20.85 -1.24
CA LEU A 369 7.75 -20.50 -1.67
C LEU A 369 8.70 -20.31 -0.49
N LYS A 370 8.27 -19.58 0.55
CA LYS A 370 9.08 -19.38 1.77
C LYS A 370 9.38 -20.70 2.48
N LEU A 371 8.42 -21.62 2.50
CA LEU A 371 8.57 -22.96 3.04
C LEU A 371 9.37 -23.91 2.14
N LYS A 372 9.68 -23.51 0.90
CA LYS A 372 10.27 -24.36 -0.13
C LYS A 372 9.44 -25.64 -0.39
N ASP A 373 8.12 -25.57 -0.19
CA ASP A 373 7.22 -26.68 -0.50
C ASP A 373 6.88 -26.66 -1.99
N TRP A 374 7.79 -27.22 -2.78
CA TRP A 374 7.71 -27.23 -4.23
C TRP A 374 6.46 -27.95 -4.76
N LYS A 375 6.03 -29.03 -4.09
CA LYS A 375 4.82 -29.76 -4.48
C LYS A 375 3.60 -28.86 -4.35
N LYS A 376 3.52 -28.08 -3.26
CA LYS A 376 2.42 -27.15 -3.05
C LYS A 376 2.49 -25.94 -3.99
N CYS A 377 3.70 -25.44 -4.28
CA CYS A 377 3.90 -24.37 -5.25
C CYS A 377 3.37 -24.78 -6.64
N ILE A 378 3.67 -25.99 -7.10
CA ILE A 378 3.17 -26.51 -8.39
C ILE A 378 1.65 -26.58 -8.38
N ALA A 379 1.05 -27.19 -7.34
CA ALA A 379 -0.40 -27.34 -7.28
C ALA A 379 -1.15 -25.99 -7.26
N LEU A 380 -0.64 -25.02 -6.50
CA LEU A 380 -1.21 -23.67 -6.45
C LEU A 380 -0.99 -22.91 -7.76
N PHE A 381 0.18 -23.07 -8.38
CA PHE A 381 0.47 -22.46 -9.68
C PHE A 381 -0.49 -22.96 -10.74
N GLU A 382 -0.79 -24.26 -10.79
CA GLU A 382 -1.74 -24.82 -11.76
C GLU A 382 -3.12 -24.16 -11.66
N ILE A 383 -3.62 -23.98 -10.44
CA ILE A 383 -4.90 -23.31 -10.18
C ILE A 383 -4.85 -21.84 -10.62
N ILE A 384 -3.76 -21.13 -10.29
CA ILE A 384 -3.59 -19.72 -10.69
C ILE A 384 -3.48 -19.59 -12.21
N ALA A 385 -2.75 -20.50 -12.86
CA ALA A 385 -2.53 -20.49 -14.30
C ALA A 385 -3.84 -20.72 -15.04
N GLU A 386 -4.66 -21.70 -14.63
CA GLU A 386 -5.99 -21.94 -15.22
C GLU A 386 -6.86 -20.67 -15.14
N ASP A 387 -6.98 -20.05 -13.96
CA ASP A 387 -7.77 -18.84 -13.75
C ASP A 387 -7.27 -17.64 -14.58
N LYS A 388 -5.95 -17.41 -14.60
CA LYS A 388 -5.34 -16.29 -15.35
C LYS A 388 -5.38 -16.50 -16.86
N ILE A 389 -5.26 -17.73 -17.34
CA ILE A 389 -5.37 -18.05 -18.77
C ILE A 389 -6.82 -17.84 -19.24
N GLU A 390 -7.82 -18.28 -18.47
CA GLU A 390 -9.23 -18.01 -18.76
C GLU A 390 -9.54 -16.50 -18.81
N GLN A 391 -8.83 -15.71 -18.00
CA GLN A 391 -8.94 -14.25 -17.97
C GLN A 391 -8.04 -13.52 -18.99
N GLY A 392 -7.26 -14.22 -19.81
CA GLY A 392 -6.34 -13.61 -20.80
C GLY A 392 -5.10 -12.94 -20.20
N LEU A 393 -4.78 -13.19 -18.92
CA LEU A 393 -3.69 -12.55 -18.17
C LEU A 393 -2.42 -13.41 -18.11
N LYS A 394 -2.07 -14.11 -19.21
CA LYS A 394 -0.91 -15.03 -19.27
C LYS A 394 0.42 -14.38 -18.87
N SER A 395 0.63 -13.11 -19.22
CA SER A 395 1.87 -12.37 -18.92
C SER A 395 2.14 -12.21 -17.42
N SER A 396 1.09 -12.23 -16.58
CA SER A 396 1.24 -12.13 -15.12
C SER A 396 1.85 -13.39 -14.47
N LEU A 397 1.87 -14.53 -15.18
CA LEU A 397 2.40 -15.79 -14.67
C LEU A 397 3.93 -15.86 -14.66
N TYR A 398 4.61 -15.08 -15.52
CA TYR A 398 6.07 -15.11 -15.62
C TYR A 398 6.75 -14.68 -14.32
N HIS A 399 6.24 -13.65 -13.62
CA HIS A 399 6.76 -13.23 -12.32
C HIS A 399 6.67 -14.34 -11.26
N LEU A 400 5.64 -15.19 -11.30
CA LEU A 400 5.52 -16.33 -10.38
C LEU A 400 6.50 -17.46 -10.73
N LEU A 401 6.81 -17.64 -12.02
CA LEU A 401 7.78 -18.62 -12.52
C LEU A 401 9.23 -18.24 -12.21
N GLU A 402 9.57 -16.94 -12.23
CA GLU A 402 10.90 -16.44 -11.85
C GLU A 402 11.26 -16.75 -10.40
N ALA A 403 10.26 -16.85 -9.53
CA ALA A 403 10.44 -17.18 -8.12
C ALA A 403 10.69 -18.68 -7.85
N LEU A 404 10.53 -19.55 -8.87
CA LEU A 404 10.70 -20.99 -8.76
C LEU A 404 12.08 -21.46 -9.27
N PRO A 405 12.66 -22.54 -8.68
CA PRO A 405 13.85 -23.19 -9.23
C PRO A 405 13.65 -23.70 -10.66
N ALA A 406 14.68 -23.58 -11.49
CA ALA A 406 14.64 -23.90 -12.93
C ALA A 406 14.17 -25.34 -13.22
N GLU A 407 14.44 -26.28 -12.31
CA GLU A 407 14.02 -27.69 -12.42
C GLU A 407 12.50 -27.87 -12.37
N ILE A 408 11.79 -26.94 -11.71
CA ILE A 408 10.34 -26.94 -11.55
C ILE A 408 9.68 -26.07 -12.62
N THR A 409 10.34 -24.98 -13.01
CA THR A 409 9.83 -24.01 -13.99
C THR A 409 9.65 -24.62 -15.38
N SER A 410 10.62 -25.44 -15.84
CA SER A 410 10.60 -26.03 -17.19
C SER A 410 9.38 -26.95 -17.46
N PRO A 411 9.02 -27.90 -16.57
CA PRO A 411 7.80 -28.69 -16.70
C PRO A 411 6.51 -27.85 -16.74
N ILE A 412 6.42 -26.81 -15.91
CA ILE A 412 5.24 -25.93 -15.83
C ILE A 412 5.11 -25.10 -17.12
N MET A 413 6.20 -24.51 -17.59
CA MET A 413 6.21 -23.74 -18.85
C MET A 413 5.76 -24.60 -20.03
N PHE A 414 6.24 -25.84 -20.11
CA PHE A 414 5.83 -26.78 -21.14
C PHE A 414 4.34 -27.15 -21.04
N LYS A 415 3.84 -27.45 -19.83
CA LYS A 415 2.44 -27.86 -19.60
C LYS A 415 1.45 -26.77 -20.02
N PHE A 416 1.74 -25.50 -19.71
CA PHE A 416 0.86 -24.37 -20.02
C PHE A 416 1.21 -23.65 -21.32
N LYS A 417 2.15 -24.19 -22.12
CA LYS A 417 2.65 -23.58 -23.37
C LYS A 417 3.10 -22.12 -23.17
N LEU A 418 3.72 -21.83 -22.03
CA LEU A 418 4.30 -20.53 -21.71
C LEU A 418 5.70 -20.45 -22.33
N ASN A 419 5.78 -20.36 -23.66
CA ASN A 419 7.06 -20.20 -24.34
C ASN A 419 7.53 -18.75 -24.31
N SER A 420 8.83 -18.52 -24.19
CA SER A 420 9.46 -17.19 -24.16
C SER A 420 9.53 -16.49 -25.52
N SER A 421 8.66 -16.86 -26.47
CA SER A 421 8.72 -16.38 -27.85
C SER A 421 7.36 -16.50 -28.52
N GLU A 422 6.38 -15.75 -28.02
CA GLU A 422 5.16 -15.38 -28.76
C GLU A 422 4.55 -14.18 -28.03
N GLU A 423 4.91 -12.98 -28.51
CA GLU A 423 4.11 -11.77 -28.31
C GLU A 423 2.78 -11.99 -29.06
N GLU A 424 1.82 -12.65 -28.42
CA GLU A 424 0.43 -12.58 -28.88
C GLU A 424 -0.27 -11.47 -28.10
N HIS A 425 -0.48 -10.35 -28.80
CA HIS A 425 -1.49 -9.36 -28.47
C HIS A 425 -2.82 -10.07 -28.24
N ASP A 426 -3.31 -10.11 -27.00
CA ASP A 426 -4.66 -10.61 -26.75
C ASP A 426 -5.56 -9.52 -26.20
N SER A 427 -6.66 -9.35 -26.93
CA SER A 427 -7.61 -8.25 -26.83
C SER A 427 -8.70 -8.68 -25.85
N THR A 428 -8.88 -7.93 -24.77
CA THR A 428 -9.91 -8.21 -23.75
C THR A 428 -11.34 -8.06 -24.31
N PRO A 429 -12.25 -9.01 -24.03
CA PRO A 429 -13.66 -8.72 -23.87
C PRO A 429 -14.04 -8.72 -22.38
N ILE A 430 -14.21 -7.50 -21.86
CA ILE A 430 -15.30 -7.02 -20.99
C ILE A 430 -15.94 -8.05 -20.02
N LEU A 431 -15.56 -7.95 -18.74
CA LEU A 431 -16.47 -8.16 -17.60
C LEU A 431 -16.53 -6.86 -16.79
N GLU A 432 -17.43 -5.97 -17.21
CA GLU A 432 -17.68 -4.65 -16.64
C GLU A 432 -18.32 -4.73 -15.23
N GLY A 433 -17.80 -3.94 -14.28
CA GLY A 433 -18.55 -3.51 -13.08
C GLY A 433 -18.06 -3.95 -11.70
N LEU A 434 -16.95 -4.68 -11.58
CA LEU A 434 -16.40 -5.15 -10.29
C LEU A 434 -15.14 -4.37 -9.88
N VAL A 435 -15.01 -4.04 -8.58
CA VAL A 435 -13.87 -3.28 -8.01
C VAL A 435 -12.56 -4.08 -8.06
N GLU A 436 -12.66 -5.41 -7.99
CA GLU A 436 -11.62 -6.41 -8.23
C GLU A 436 -12.29 -7.63 -8.88
N PRO A 437 -11.58 -8.45 -9.69
CA PRO A 437 -12.12 -9.71 -10.17
C PRO A 437 -12.54 -10.59 -8.98
N LEU A 438 -13.69 -11.26 -9.11
CA LEU A 438 -14.15 -12.20 -8.11
C LEU A 438 -13.17 -13.36 -8.05
N THR A 439 -12.78 -13.77 -6.84
CA THR A 439 -12.04 -15.03 -6.71
C THR A 439 -12.94 -16.18 -7.17
N GLN A 440 -12.35 -17.28 -7.61
CA GLN A 440 -13.10 -18.50 -7.98
C GLN A 440 -14.12 -18.89 -6.90
N ARG A 441 -13.76 -18.69 -5.63
CA ARG A 441 -14.61 -18.97 -4.47
C ARG A 441 -15.76 -17.98 -4.34
N GLU A 442 -15.53 -16.70 -4.56
CA GLU A 442 -16.57 -15.68 -4.62
C GLU A 442 -17.53 -15.91 -5.79
N THR A 443 -17.04 -16.39 -6.94
CA THR A 443 -17.87 -16.77 -8.10
C THR A 443 -18.76 -17.98 -7.78
N GLN A 444 -18.22 -19.00 -7.09
CA GLN A 444 -19.02 -20.14 -6.62
C GLN A 444 -20.08 -19.71 -5.59
N VAL A 445 -19.70 -18.86 -4.62
CA VAL A 445 -20.63 -18.31 -3.64
C VAL A 445 -21.69 -17.46 -4.32
N MET A 446 -21.33 -16.63 -5.29
CA MET A 446 -22.25 -15.82 -6.09
C MET A 446 -23.27 -16.69 -6.81
N ALA A 447 -22.84 -17.76 -7.48
CA ALA A 447 -23.74 -18.68 -8.18
C ALA A 447 -24.75 -19.35 -7.23
N LEU A 448 -24.32 -19.73 -6.02
CA LEU A 448 -25.19 -20.34 -5.02
C LEU A 448 -26.10 -19.32 -4.32
N VAL A 449 -25.63 -18.09 -4.12
CA VAL A 449 -26.45 -16.97 -3.64
C VAL A 449 -27.56 -16.65 -4.64
N HIS A 450 -27.24 -16.63 -5.93
CA HIS A 450 -28.20 -16.41 -7.03
C HIS A 450 -29.27 -17.50 -7.09
N LYS A 451 -28.92 -18.76 -6.79
CA LYS A 451 -29.86 -19.88 -6.66
C LYS A 451 -30.76 -19.83 -5.41
N GLY A 452 -30.57 -18.84 -4.54
CA GLY A 452 -31.43 -18.63 -3.36
C GLY A 452 -31.08 -19.45 -2.12
N LEU A 453 -29.94 -20.18 -2.11
CA LEU A 453 -29.54 -21.01 -0.98
C LEU A 453 -29.19 -20.18 0.26
N THR A 454 -29.50 -20.68 1.45
CA THR A 454 -29.14 -20.08 2.73
C THR A 454 -27.64 -20.20 2.99
N ASN A 455 -27.09 -19.34 3.85
CA ASN A 455 -25.66 -19.39 4.17
C ASN A 455 -25.25 -20.75 4.78
N LYS A 456 -26.14 -21.44 5.49
CA LYS A 456 -25.85 -22.76 6.05
C LYS A 456 -25.69 -23.81 4.93
N GLU A 457 -26.61 -23.81 3.97
CA GLU A 457 -26.58 -24.74 2.83
C GLU A 457 -25.39 -24.47 1.90
N ILE A 458 -25.05 -23.19 1.67
CA ILE A 458 -23.88 -22.82 0.87
C ILE A 458 -22.58 -23.29 1.55
N ALA A 459 -22.48 -23.13 2.87
CA ALA A 459 -21.30 -23.55 3.63
C ALA A 459 -21.11 -25.08 3.59
N GLU A 460 -22.21 -25.83 3.76
CA GLU A 460 -22.24 -27.29 3.64
C GLU A 460 -21.87 -27.76 2.22
N GLN A 461 -22.42 -27.11 1.18
CA GLN A 461 -22.19 -27.50 -0.22
C GLN A 461 -20.78 -27.15 -0.72
N LEU A 462 -20.18 -26.08 -0.19
CA LEU A 462 -18.80 -25.70 -0.50
C LEU A 462 -17.78 -26.37 0.43
N PHE A 463 -18.20 -27.17 1.41
CA PHE A 463 -17.33 -27.79 2.42
C PHE A 463 -16.44 -26.77 3.17
N ILE A 464 -17.01 -25.62 3.57
CA ILE A 464 -16.32 -24.57 4.33
C ILE A 464 -17.10 -24.18 5.58
N SER A 465 -16.42 -23.56 6.55
CA SER A 465 -17.10 -23.08 7.76
C SER A 465 -18.08 -21.93 7.45
N LEU A 466 -19.13 -21.81 8.26
CA LEU A 466 -20.07 -20.67 8.20
C LEU A 466 -19.36 -19.31 8.36
N ASN A 467 -18.25 -19.26 9.10
CA ASN A 467 -17.46 -18.04 9.27
C ASN A 467 -16.66 -17.72 8.00
N THR A 468 -16.05 -18.73 7.37
CA THR A 468 -15.35 -18.60 6.08
C THR A 468 -16.32 -18.13 4.99
N LEU A 469 -17.53 -18.69 4.94
CA LEU A 469 -18.55 -18.25 3.98
C LEU A 469 -18.96 -16.78 4.20
N LYS A 470 -19.12 -16.34 5.45
CA LYS A 470 -19.47 -14.93 5.75
C LYS A 470 -18.40 -13.96 5.24
N VAL A 471 -17.13 -14.36 5.23
CA VAL A 471 -16.04 -13.57 4.63
C VAL A 471 -16.21 -13.48 3.12
N HIS A 472 -16.44 -14.60 2.43
CA HIS A 472 -16.67 -14.59 0.98
C HIS A 472 -17.91 -13.76 0.59
N ILE A 473 -19.00 -13.84 1.35
CA ILE A 473 -20.19 -13.02 1.10
C ILE A 473 -19.89 -11.54 1.31
N ARG A 474 -19.15 -11.18 2.36
CA ARG A 474 -18.78 -9.78 2.62
C ARG A 474 -17.85 -9.23 1.54
N ASN A 475 -16.86 -10.00 1.11
CA ASN A 475 -15.93 -9.61 0.05
C ASN A 475 -16.64 -9.54 -1.30
N LEU A 476 -17.50 -10.51 -1.62
CA LEU A 476 -18.36 -10.48 -2.80
C LEU A 476 -19.19 -9.19 -2.82
N TYR A 477 -19.85 -8.85 -1.70
CA TYR A 477 -20.66 -7.64 -1.60
C TYR A 477 -19.82 -6.36 -1.72
N GLY A 478 -18.64 -6.33 -1.10
CA GLY A 478 -17.71 -5.21 -1.24
C GLY A 478 -17.20 -5.03 -2.67
N LYS A 479 -16.82 -6.11 -3.36
CA LYS A 479 -16.39 -6.09 -4.76
C LYS A 479 -17.51 -5.71 -5.72
N MET A 480 -18.74 -6.07 -5.38
CA MET A 480 -19.96 -5.69 -6.09
C MET A 480 -20.48 -4.30 -5.68
N GLY A 481 -19.92 -3.64 -4.66
CA GLY A 481 -20.41 -2.35 -4.17
C GLY A 481 -21.86 -2.39 -3.67
N VAL A 482 -22.26 -3.46 -2.97
CA VAL A 482 -23.61 -3.65 -2.40
C VAL A 482 -23.50 -3.95 -0.91
N GLU A 483 -24.53 -3.63 -0.13
CA GLU A 483 -24.47 -3.76 1.34
C GLU A 483 -25.21 -5.00 1.87
N ASN A 484 -26.13 -5.56 1.09
CA ASN A 484 -26.95 -6.68 1.51
C ASN A 484 -27.34 -7.62 0.37
N ARG A 485 -27.83 -8.81 0.74
CA ARG A 485 -28.18 -9.89 -0.19
C ARG A 485 -29.24 -9.47 -1.21
N THR A 486 -30.21 -8.68 -0.80
CA THR A 486 -31.28 -8.19 -1.67
C THR A 486 -30.72 -7.28 -2.76
N GLN A 487 -29.84 -6.34 -2.40
CA GLN A 487 -29.15 -5.47 -3.36
C GLN A 487 -28.22 -6.27 -4.28
N ALA A 488 -27.50 -7.26 -3.73
CA ALA A 488 -26.67 -8.16 -4.53
C ALA A 488 -27.49 -8.90 -5.59
N LEU A 489 -28.63 -9.48 -5.21
CA LEU A 489 -29.53 -10.19 -6.14
C LEU A 489 -30.15 -9.28 -7.19
N LEU A 490 -30.47 -8.03 -6.86
CA LEU A 490 -30.96 -7.04 -7.84
C LEU A 490 -29.88 -6.67 -8.85
N LYS A 491 -28.64 -6.47 -8.38
CA LYS A 491 -27.49 -6.14 -9.24
C LYS A 491 -27.05 -7.31 -10.13
N MET A 492 -27.36 -8.55 -9.75
CA MET A 492 -27.11 -9.76 -10.56
C MET A 492 -28.18 -10.01 -11.64
N ARG A 493 -29.28 -9.26 -11.64
CA ARG A 493 -30.38 -9.39 -12.62
C ARG A 493 -30.33 -8.32 -13.73
N GLN A 494 -29.56 -7.27 -13.52
CA GLN A 494 -29.18 -6.29 -14.54
C GLN A 494 -27.97 -6.82 -15.30
#